data_AF-A0AB33AI10-F1
#
_entry.id   AF-A0AB33AI10-F1
#
_cell.length_a   1.000
_cell.length_b   1.000
_cell.length_c   1.000
_cell.angle_alpha   90.00
_cell.angle_beta   90.00
_cell.angle_gamma   90.00
#
_symmetry.space_group_name_H-M   'P 1'
#
loop_
_entity.id
_entity.type
_entity.pdbx_description
1 polymer ?
#
loop_
_entity_poly.entity_id
_entity_poly.type
_entity_poly.pdbx_seq_one_letter_code
_entity_poly.pdbx_strand_id
1 'polypeptide(L)'
;MSDLAALLAFIHQVSGTPYISGGDTARGTDCSGLASWVANVATDRPAFGSRFNTGNQERALLARGFKYGTAPGALVIGWNGGHTAVTLPDGTAVSSGEGGGVRIGGGGAYQPQFKRHMYLPMDSDDAAGSAPLDVPADAEGPEVIPASVLAPQPESAPADEAPAEVAPVEI
;
A
#
# COMPACT_ATOMS: atom_id res chain seq x y z
N MET A 1 -10.18 18.81 -8.83
CA MET A 1 -8.99 18.40 -8.04
C MET A 1 -9.56 17.45 -7.01
N SER A 2 -9.27 16.15 -7.15
CA SER A 2 -9.81 15.17 -6.22
C SER A 2 -9.23 15.41 -4.83
N ASP A 3 -10.11 15.34 -3.85
CA ASP A 3 -9.82 15.66 -2.45
C ASP A 3 -9.12 14.46 -1.78
N LEU A 4 -7.88 14.66 -1.32
CA LEU A 4 -7.10 13.64 -0.61
C LEU A 4 -7.86 13.10 0.61
N ALA A 5 -8.52 13.97 1.38
CA ALA A 5 -9.26 13.56 2.56
C ALA A 5 -10.47 12.69 2.21
N ALA A 6 -11.16 12.98 1.11
CA ALA A 6 -12.24 12.12 0.62
C ALA A 6 -11.73 10.72 0.20
N LEU A 7 -10.56 10.64 -0.44
CA LEU A 7 -9.93 9.37 -0.77
C LEU A 7 -9.54 8.59 0.48
N LEU A 8 -8.89 9.23 1.45
CA LEU A 8 -8.50 8.59 2.71
C LEU A 8 -9.74 8.10 3.49
N ALA A 9 -10.76 8.94 3.64
CA ALA A 9 -12.02 8.57 4.30
C ALA A 9 -12.69 7.36 3.62
N PHE A 10 -12.68 7.33 2.29
CA PHE A 10 -13.18 6.19 1.54
C PHE A 10 -12.41 4.90 1.84
N ILE A 11 -11.07 4.95 1.84
CA ILE A 11 -10.22 3.79 2.14
C ILE A 11 -10.47 3.28 3.57
N HIS A 12 -10.56 4.18 4.54
CA HIS A 12 -10.90 3.82 5.92
C HIS A 12 -12.28 3.15 6.01
N GLN A 13 -13.25 3.64 5.24
CA GLN A 13 -14.60 3.06 5.20
C GLN A 13 -14.62 1.64 4.59
N VAL A 14 -13.83 1.38 3.55
CA VAL A 14 -13.83 0.08 2.85
C VAL A 14 -12.82 -0.91 3.43
N SER A 15 -11.98 -0.50 4.38
CA SER A 15 -11.06 -1.40 5.08
C SER A 15 -11.82 -2.54 5.75
N GLY A 16 -11.30 -3.78 5.62
CA GLY A 16 -11.96 -4.99 6.09
C GLY A 16 -12.99 -5.59 5.11
N THR A 17 -13.23 -4.96 3.95
CA THR A 17 -14.08 -5.55 2.90
C THR A 17 -13.50 -6.90 2.44
N PRO A 18 -14.28 -8.00 2.43
CA PRO A 18 -13.77 -9.32 2.07
C PRO A 18 -13.20 -9.42 0.65
N TYR A 19 -12.25 -10.33 0.46
CA TYR A 19 -11.77 -10.66 -0.88
C TYR A 19 -12.79 -11.50 -1.64
N ILE A 20 -13.28 -10.98 -2.77
CA ILE A 20 -14.14 -11.72 -3.70
C ILE A 20 -13.58 -11.55 -5.10
N SER A 21 -13.18 -12.66 -5.74
CA SER A 21 -12.69 -12.65 -7.11
C SER A 21 -13.72 -12.03 -8.06
N GLY A 22 -13.32 -11.02 -8.83
CA GLY A 22 -14.21 -10.24 -9.70
C GLY A 22 -15.15 -9.27 -8.98
N GLY A 23 -15.05 -9.14 -7.66
CA GLY A 23 -15.91 -8.27 -6.86
C GLY A 23 -15.67 -6.79 -7.14
N ASP A 24 -16.75 -6.02 -7.14
CA ASP A 24 -16.79 -4.57 -7.36
C ASP A 24 -17.91 -3.93 -6.53
N THR A 25 -18.07 -4.39 -5.28
CA THR A 25 -19.10 -3.88 -4.37
C THR A 25 -18.55 -3.70 -2.95
N ALA A 26 -19.22 -2.90 -2.12
CA ALA A 26 -18.89 -2.78 -0.69
C ALA A 26 -18.97 -4.11 0.09
N ARG A 27 -19.53 -5.18 -0.47
CA ARG A 27 -19.57 -6.52 0.15
C ARG A 27 -18.36 -7.39 -0.18
N GLY A 28 -17.56 -7.00 -1.17
CA GLY A 28 -16.36 -7.73 -1.52
C GLY A 28 -15.71 -7.25 -2.81
N THR A 29 -14.38 -7.34 -2.83
CA THR A 29 -13.56 -6.92 -3.98
C THR A 29 -12.29 -7.75 -4.12
N ASP A 30 -11.83 -7.92 -5.35
CA ASP A 30 -10.48 -8.43 -5.60
C ASP A 30 -9.44 -7.30 -5.57
N CYS A 31 -8.18 -7.64 -5.84
CA CYS A 31 -7.07 -6.69 -5.90
C CYS A 31 -7.32 -5.58 -6.91
N SER A 32 -7.82 -5.94 -8.10
CA SER A 32 -8.08 -5.02 -9.20
C SER A 32 -9.34 -4.18 -9.04
N GLY A 33 -10.36 -4.71 -8.36
CA GLY A 33 -11.56 -3.98 -7.96
C GLY A 33 -11.21 -2.88 -6.98
N LEU A 34 -10.39 -3.17 -5.97
CA LEU A 34 -9.93 -2.14 -5.03
C LEU A 34 -9.16 -1.04 -5.77
N ALA A 35 -8.19 -1.41 -6.60
CA ALA A 35 -7.44 -0.44 -7.40
C ALA A 35 -8.36 0.39 -8.31
N SER A 36 -9.45 -0.21 -8.81
CA SER A 36 -10.47 0.50 -9.58
C SER A 36 -11.21 1.53 -8.75
N TRP A 37 -11.63 1.18 -7.53
CA TRP A 37 -12.32 2.12 -6.64
C TRP A 37 -11.45 3.30 -6.30
N VAL A 38 -10.20 3.05 -5.91
CA VAL A 38 -9.24 4.11 -5.60
C VAL A 38 -9.05 5.02 -6.81
N ALA A 39 -8.80 4.46 -8.00
CA ALA A 39 -8.60 5.26 -9.21
C ALA A 39 -9.86 6.04 -9.62
N ASN A 40 -11.05 5.48 -9.37
CA ASN A 40 -12.31 6.16 -9.64
C ASN A 40 -12.51 7.34 -8.68
N VAL A 41 -12.39 7.11 -7.37
CA VAL A 41 -12.56 8.15 -6.34
C VAL A 41 -11.53 9.26 -6.51
N ALA A 42 -10.28 8.91 -6.78
CA ALA A 42 -9.20 9.88 -7.04
C ALA A 42 -9.35 10.65 -8.35
N THR A 43 -10.36 10.36 -9.17
CA THR A 43 -10.65 11.08 -10.42
C THR A 43 -12.09 11.56 -10.48
N ASP A 44 -12.70 11.78 -9.31
CA ASP A 44 -14.07 12.29 -9.13
C ASP A 44 -15.14 11.43 -9.81
N ARG A 45 -14.93 10.11 -9.87
CA ARG A 45 -15.87 9.12 -10.41
C ARG A 45 -16.52 8.31 -9.29
N PRO A 46 -17.72 7.73 -9.51
CA PRO A 46 -18.30 6.75 -8.60
C PRO A 46 -17.31 5.61 -8.34
N ALA A 47 -17.13 5.24 -7.06
CA ALA A 47 -16.19 4.19 -6.68
C ALA A 47 -16.47 2.87 -7.43
N PHE A 48 -17.74 2.48 -7.48
CA PHE A 48 -18.23 1.23 -8.07
C PHE A 48 -18.77 1.41 -9.50
N GLY A 49 -18.83 0.31 -10.26
CA GLY A 49 -19.52 0.26 -11.56
C GLY A 49 -18.65 0.61 -12.76
N SER A 50 -17.46 1.20 -12.53
CA SER A 50 -16.42 1.39 -13.55
C SER A 50 -15.14 0.65 -13.20
N ARG A 51 -15.23 -0.67 -13.00
CA ARG A 51 -14.06 -1.52 -12.71
C ARG A 51 -13.14 -1.76 -13.90
N PHE A 52 -11.88 -2.08 -13.60
CA PHE A 52 -10.90 -2.67 -14.50
C PHE A 52 -10.28 -3.92 -13.85
N ASN A 53 -9.44 -4.62 -14.60
CA ASN A 53 -8.64 -5.77 -14.15
C ASN A 53 -7.18 -5.60 -14.60
N THR A 54 -6.26 -6.43 -14.09
CA THR A 54 -4.82 -6.33 -14.43
C THR A 54 -4.53 -6.39 -15.95
N GLY A 55 -5.40 -7.06 -16.73
CA GLY A 55 -5.29 -7.17 -18.18
C GLY A 55 -5.60 -5.88 -18.94
N ASN A 56 -6.44 -5.00 -18.40
CA ASN A 56 -6.78 -3.71 -19.02
C ASN A 56 -6.45 -2.48 -18.16
N GLN A 57 -5.83 -2.68 -17.00
CA GLN A 57 -5.52 -1.66 -15.99
C GLN A 57 -4.76 -0.49 -16.58
N GLU A 58 -3.75 -0.72 -17.41
CA GLU A 58 -2.95 0.33 -18.04
C GLU A 58 -3.81 1.34 -18.82
N ARG A 59 -4.62 0.83 -19.77
CA ARG A 59 -5.53 1.66 -20.57
C ARG A 59 -6.56 2.36 -19.70
N ALA A 60 -7.04 1.68 -18.66
CA ALA A 60 -8.03 2.21 -17.75
C ALA A 60 -7.47 3.37 -16.91
N LEU A 61 -6.23 3.25 -16.42
CA LEU A 61 -5.55 4.29 -15.65
C LEU A 61 -5.19 5.49 -16.54
N LEU A 62 -4.72 5.27 -17.77
CA LEU A 62 -4.48 6.36 -18.74
C LEU A 62 -5.76 7.16 -19.01
N ALA A 63 -6.90 6.51 -19.21
CA ALA A 63 -8.20 7.17 -19.41
C ALA A 63 -8.67 7.97 -18.18
N ARG A 64 -8.04 7.75 -17.02
CA ARG A 64 -8.25 8.45 -15.76
C ARG A 64 -7.17 9.51 -15.49
N GLY A 65 -6.26 9.76 -16.43
CA GLY A 65 -5.23 10.80 -16.30
C GLY A 65 -4.00 10.37 -15.51
N PHE A 66 -3.86 9.08 -15.21
CA PHE A 66 -2.62 8.57 -14.64
C PHE A 66 -1.47 8.65 -15.67
N LYS A 67 -0.27 8.85 -15.14
CA LYS A 67 1.00 8.91 -15.88
C LYS A 67 1.83 7.66 -15.57
N TYR A 68 2.71 7.26 -16.49
CA TYR A 68 3.62 6.13 -16.27
C TYR A 68 4.67 6.43 -15.19
N GLY A 69 5.02 5.41 -14.41
CA GLY A 69 6.04 5.47 -13.37
C GLY A 69 5.46 5.73 -11.98
N THR A 70 6.24 6.39 -11.13
CA THR A 70 5.89 6.75 -9.76
C THR A 70 6.29 8.21 -9.51
N ALA A 71 5.67 8.86 -8.54
CA ALA A 71 6.06 10.19 -8.10
C ALA A 71 5.85 10.33 -6.58
N PRO A 72 6.70 11.06 -5.86
CA PRO A 72 6.47 11.39 -4.46
C PRO A 72 5.15 12.15 -4.29
N GLY A 73 4.40 11.85 -3.22
CA GLY A 73 3.16 12.55 -2.93
C GLY A 73 2.03 12.34 -3.94
N ALA A 74 2.18 11.34 -4.81
CA ALA A 74 1.17 10.95 -5.79
C ALA A 74 0.46 9.68 -5.35
N LEU A 75 -0.75 9.48 -5.87
CA LEU A 75 -1.39 8.17 -5.80
C LEU A 75 -0.68 7.24 -6.77
N VAL A 76 -0.08 6.15 -6.28
CA VAL A 76 0.66 5.19 -7.10
C VAL A 76 -0.04 3.84 -7.11
N ILE A 77 -0.14 3.24 -8.29
CA ILE A 77 -0.70 1.90 -8.48
C ILE A 77 0.35 1.03 -9.18
N GLY A 78 0.72 -0.06 -8.51
CA GLY A 78 1.65 -1.07 -9.00
C GLY A 78 0.90 -2.34 -9.37
N TRP A 79 1.28 -2.99 -10.47
CA TRP A 79 0.68 -4.26 -10.87
C TRP A 79 1.60 -5.16 -11.69
N ASN A 80 1.20 -6.43 -11.79
CA ASN A 80 1.74 -7.43 -12.69
C ASN A 80 0.59 -8.19 -13.38
N GLY A 81 0.86 -9.37 -13.96
CA GLY A 81 -0.17 -10.14 -14.66
C GLY A 81 -1.34 -10.63 -13.80
N GLY A 82 -1.14 -10.79 -12.49
CA GLY A 82 -2.13 -11.41 -11.60
C GLY A 82 -2.48 -10.61 -10.34
N HIS A 83 -1.73 -9.56 -10.01
CA HIS A 83 -1.91 -8.81 -8.77
C HIS A 83 -1.67 -7.32 -8.94
N THR A 84 -2.34 -6.52 -8.11
CA THR A 84 -2.16 -5.07 -8.03
C THR A 84 -2.36 -4.57 -6.61
N ALA A 85 -1.62 -3.54 -6.25
CA ALA A 85 -1.78 -2.82 -4.99
C ALA A 85 -1.56 -1.32 -5.19
N VAL A 86 -1.98 -0.56 -4.18
CA VAL A 86 -2.04 0.90 -4.20
C VAL A 86 -1.14 1.46 -3.10
N THR A 87 -0.51 2.60 -3.36
CA THR A 87 0.06 3.46 -2.33
C THR A 87 -0.55 4.85 -2.48
N LEU A 88 -1.18 5.33 -1.41
CA LEU A 88 -1.82 6.63 -1.35
C LEU A 88 -0.78 7.77 -1.29
N PRO A 89 -1.19 9.02 -1.55
CA PRO A 89 -0.28 10.17 -1.57
C PRO A 89 0.48 10.42 -0.27
N ASP A 90 -0.11 10.07 0.88
CA ASP A 90 0.51 10.11 2.22
C ASP A 90 1.52 8.97 2.47
N GLY A 91 1.75 8.09 1.47
CA GLY A 91 2.58 6.91 1.59
C GLY A 91 1.86 5.67 2.14
N THR A 92 0.58 5.79 2.51
CA THR A 92 -0.19 4.67 3.06
C THR A 92 -0.40 3.58 2.01
N ALA A 93 0.09 2.38 2.28
CA ALA A 93 -0.16 1.21 1.43
C ALA A 93 -1.60 0.70 1.60
N VAL A 94 -2.23 0.30 0.50
CA VAL A 94 -3.55 -0.36 0.53
C VAL A 94 -3.57 -1.50 -0.48
N SER A 95 -4.06 -2.66 -0.06
CA SER A 95 -4.15 -3.85 -0.91
C SER A 95 -5.43 -4.63 -0.64
N SER A 96 -5.86 -5.41 -1.63
CA SER A 96 -6.84 -6.47 -1.43
C SER A 96 -6.25 -7.79 -1.90
N GLY A 97 -6.40 -8.86 -1.12
CA GLY A 97 -5.93 -10.21 -1.47
C GLY A 97 -4.63 -10.64 -0.80
N GLU A 98 -3.90 -9.73 -0.17
CA GLU A 98 -2.69 -10.04 0.62
C GLU A 98 -3.04 -10.32 2.10
N GLY A 99 -4.05 -11.17 2.33
CA GLY A 99 -4.58 -11.45 3.67
C GLY A 99 -6.11 -11.55 3.77
N GLY A 100 -6.82 -11.75 2.65
CA GLY A 100 -8.25 -12.10 2.68
C GLY A 100 -9.24 -10.94 2.47
N GLY A 101 -8.78 -9.72 2.16
CA GLY A 101 -9.64 -8.58 1.84
C GLY A 101 -8.88 -7.27 1.74
N VAL A 102 -9.64 -6.16 1.68
CA VAL A 102 -9.10 -4.81 1.70
C VAL A 102 -8.44 -4.53 3.03
N ARG A 103 -7.19 -4.10 3.00
CA ARG A 103 -6.40 -3.75 4.17
C ARG A 103 -5.55 -2.51 3.93
N ILE A 104 -5.37 -1.75 4.98
CA ILE A 104 -4.38 -0.68 5.07
C ILE A 104 -3.08 -1.28 5.61
N GLY A 105 -1.95 -0.87 5.05
CA GLY A 105 -0.62 -1.39 5.34
C GLY A 105 -0.13 -2.45 4.34
N GLY A 106 1.07 -2.98 4.61
CA GLY A 106 1.77 -3.91 3.71
C GLY A 106 2.72 -3.19 2.74
N GLY A 107 3.06 -3.85 1.63
CA GLY A 107 4.07 -3.33 0.69
C GLY A 107 3.56 -2.31 -0.33
N GLY A 108 2.23 -2.18 -0.49
CA GLY A 108 1.61 -1.21 -1.40
C GLY A 108 2.05 -1.37 -2.84
N ALA A 109 2.05 -0.28 -3.61
CA ALA A 109 2.44 -0.27 -5.02
C ALA A 109 3.94 -0.52 -5.27
N TYR A 110 4.80 -0.45 -4.25
CA TYR A 110 6.26 -0.52 -4.40
C TYR A 110 6.85 -1.92 -4.19
N GLN A 111 6.01 -2.95 -4.14
CA GLN A 111 6.49 -4.32 -3.98
C GLN A 111 7.36 -4.77 -5.17
N PRO A 112 8.45 -5.53 -4.94
CA PRO A 112 9.37 -5.96 -6.00
C PRO A 112 8.73 -6.78 -7.14
N GLN A 113 7.57 -7.37 -6.88
CA GLN A 113 6.80 -8.17 -7.86
C GLN A 113 6.10 -7.32 -8.92
N PHE A 114 5.88 -6.03 -8.69
CA PHE A 114 5.23 -5.16 -9.65
C PHE A 114 6.24 -4.63 -10.65
N LYS A 115 5.97 -4.90 -11.93
CA LYS A 115 6.83 -4.46 -13.05
C LYS A 115 6.23 -3.28 -13.80
N ARG A 116 4.98 -2.94 -13.49
CA ARG A 116 4.24 -1.82 -14.08
C ARG A 116 3.76 -0.92 -12.96
N HIS A 117 3.96 0.37 -13.16
CA HIS A 117 3.54 1.40 -12.23
C HIS A 117 2.96 2.58 -13.00
N MET A 118 1.91 3.15 -12.46
CA MET A 118 1.36 4.42 -12.89
C MET A 118 0.98 5.23 -11.67
N TYR A 119 1.04 6.55 -11.81
CA TYR A 119 0.72 7.48 -10.75
C TYR A 119 -0.25 8.56 -11.20
N LEU A 120 -1.03 9.08 -10.27
CA LEU A 120 -1.86 10.26 -10.43
C LEU A 120 -1.33 11.34 -9.48
N PRO A 121 -0.87 12.50 -9.99
CA PRO A 121 -0.56 13.64 -9.14
C PRO A 121 -1.79 14.03 -8.32
N MET A 122 -1.62 14.18 -7.01
CA MET A 122 -2.66 14.63 -6.09
C MET A 122 -2.14 15.85 -5.35
N ASP A 123 -3.00 16.84 -5.14
CA ASP A 123 -2.71 17.96 -4.25
C ASP A 123 -2.69 17.39 -2.83
N SER A 124 -1.48 17.06 -2.36
CA SER A 124 -1.26 16.72 -0.96
C SER A 124 -0.52 17.90 -0.38
N ASP A 125 -1.12 18.56 0.61
CA ASP A 125 -0.47 19.69 1.29
C ASP A 125 0.91 19.28 1.90
N ASP A 126 1.18 17.98 2.04
CA ASP A 126 2.45 17.39 2.49
C ASP A 126 3.41 16.93 1.36
N ALA A 127 2.99 16.93 0.08
CA ALA A 127 3.81 16.45 -1.04
C ALA A 127 4.80 17.49 -1.60
N ALA A 128 4.61 18.76 -1.24
CA ALA A 128 5.47 19.85 -1.66
C ALA A 128 6.74 19.94 -0.78
N GLY A 129 7.76 19.16 -1.14
CA GLY A 129 9.15 19.57 -0.92
C GLY A 129 9.90 18.93 0.24
N SER A 130 10.30 17.67 0.07
CA SER A 130 11.70 17.32 0.35
C SER A 130 12.53 17.69 -0.89
N ALA A 131 12.64 18.99 -1.16
CA ALA A 131 13.71 19.46 -2.03
C ALA A 131 15.04 19.23 -1.27
N PRO A 132 16.15 18.85 -1.95
CA PRO A 132 17.43 18.78 -1.27
C PRO A 132 17.71 20.18 -0.71
N LEU A 133 17.91 20.28 0.60
CA LEU A 133 18.49 21.48 1.18
C LEU A 133 19.85 21.67 0.50
N ASP A 134 19.93 22.69 -0.34
CA ASP A 134 21.17 23.22 -0.87
C ASP A 134 22.01 23.62 0.36
N VAL A 135 22.91 22.74 0.77
CA VAL A 135 23.88 23.02 1.83
C VAL A 135 24.97 23.87 1.20
N PRO A 136 25.11 25.16 1.55
CA PRO A 136 26.31 25.88 1.19
C PRO A 136 27.48 25.18 1.90
N ALA A 137 28.40 24.64 1.10
CA ALA A 137 29.67 24.13 1.58
C ALA A 137 30.51 25.32 2.04
N ASP A 138 30.49 25.61 3.35
CA ASP A 138 31.64 26.04 4.17
C ASP A 138 31.17 26.37 5.59
N ALA A 139 31.49 25.50 6.56
CA ALA A 139 31.78 25.89 7.94
C ALA A 139 32.26 24.66 8.72
N GLU A 140 33.49 24.75 9.20
CA GLU A 140 34.19 23.81 10.07
C GLU A 140 33.37 23.43 11.32
N GLY A 141 33.63 22.22 11.85
CA GLY A 141 32.91 21.60 12.99
C GLY A 141 33.06 22.32 14.35
N PRO A 142 32.54 21.74 15.45
CA PRO A 142 33.19 20.55 16.01
C PRO A 142 32.27 19.49 16.67
N GLU A 143 32.80 18.26 16.64
CA GLU A 143 32.88 17.25 17.72
C GLU A 143 31.63 16.72 18.46
N VAL A 144 31.33 15.46 18.14
CA VAL A 144 30.64 14.34 18.85
C VAL A 144 30.02 14.54 20.24
N ILE A 145 28.83 13.95 20.44
CA ILE A 145 28.44 13.24 21.67
C ILE A 145 27.69 11.93 21.34
N PRO A 146 27.88 10.86 22.14
CA PRO A 146 27.83 9.46 21.69
C PRO A 146 26.48 8.75 21.84
N ALA A 147 26.37 7.59 21.18
CA ALA A 147 25.29 6.63 21.30
C ALA A 147 25.30 5.90 22.66
N SER A 148 24.24 6.08 23.45
CA SER A 148 23.64 5.03 24.31
C SER A 148 22.52 5.62 25.16
N VAL A 149 21.34 5.01 25.08
CA VAL A 149 20.41 4.64 26.17
C VAL A 149 19.03 4.47 25.54
N LEU A 150 18.67 3.24 25.18
CA LEU A 150 17.51 2.52 25.73
C LEU A 150 17.45 1.13 25.09
N ALA A 151 18.04 0.15 25.75
CA ALA A 151 17.77 -1.26 25.47
C ALA A 151 16.59 -1.70 26.35
N PRO A 152 15.51 -2.26 25.77
CA PRO A 152 14.69 -3.25 26.45
C PRO A 152 15.22 -4.65 26.11
N GLN A 153 15.61 -5.38 27.16
CA GLN A 153 15.98 -6.80 27.11
C GLN A 153 14.74 -7.64 26.72
N PRO A 154 14.81 -8.57 25.76
CA PRO A 154 13.87 -9.68 25.71
C PRO A 154 14.29 -10.76 26.71
N GLU A 155 13.39 -11.05 27.64
CA GLU A 155 13.45 -12.12 28.63
C GLU A 155 13.73 -13.49 27.98
N SER A 156 14.57 -14.26 28.66
CA SER A 156 14.95 -15.63 28.35
C SER A 156 13.74 -16.56 28.28
N ALA A 157 13.53 -17.21 27.13
CA ALA A 157 12.68 -18.39 27.03
C ALA A 157 13.37 -19.58 27.73
N PRO A 158 12.69 -20.34 28.62
CA PRO A 158 13.18 -21.65 29.00
C PRO A 158 12.91 -22.63 27.86
N ALA A 159 13.97 -23.28 27.40
CA ALA A 159 13.90 -24.54 26.67
C ALA A 159 13.57 -25.65 27.67
N ASP A 160 12.55 -26.46 27.39
CA ASP A 160 12.41 -27.78 28.01
C ASP A 160 11.78 -28.74 26.99
N GLU A 161 12.67 -29.61 26.51
CA GLU A 161 12.51 -31.01 26.08
C GLU A 161 11.18 -31.51 25.50
N ALA A 162 11.25 -31.98 24.25
CA ALA A 162 10.56 -33.21 23.82
C ALA A 162 11.46 -34.42 24.19
N PRO A 163 11.01 -35.70 24.22
CA PRO A 163 9.76 -36.24 23.67
C PRO A 163 9.07 -37.32 24.57
N ALA A 164 7.83 -37.70 24.25
CA ALA A 164 7.29 -39.00 24.63
C ALA A 164 6.41 -39.58 23.51
N GLU A 165 7.02 -40.53 22.80
CA GLU A 165 6.38 -41.52 21.97
C GLU A 165 5.49 -42.42 22.84
N VAL A 166 4.20 -42.56 22.47
CA VAL A 166 3.36 -43.66 22.95
C VAL A 166 2.67 -44.29 21.73
N ALA A 167 2.98 -45.58 21.57
CA ALA A 167 2.49 -46.48 20.53
C ALA A 167 1.00 -46.87 20.74
N PRO A 168 0.36 -47.62 19.81
CA PRO A 168 -1.06 -47.54 19.50
C PRO A 168 -1.98 -48.37 20.42
N VAL A 169 -3.27 -48.04 20.43
CA VAL A 169 -4.33 -48.90 20.99
C VAL A 169 -5.10 -49.55 19.85
N GLU A 170 -5.04 -50.89 19.82
CA GLU A 170 -5.89 -51.79 19.03
C GLU A 170 -7.35 -51.76 19.51
N ILE A 171 -8.26 -52.06 18.56
CA ILE A 171 -9.54 -52.75 18.80
C ILE A 171 -9.56 -53.98 17.91
#